data_AF-I0ANP5-F1
#
_entry.id   AF-I0ANP5-F1
#
_cell.length_a   1.000
_cell.length_b   1.000
_cell.length_c   1.000
_cell.angle_alpha   90.00
_cell.angle_beta   90.00
_cell.angle_gamma   90.00
#
_symmetry.space_group_name_H-M   'P 1'
#
loop_
_entity.id
_entity.type
_entity.pdbx_description
1 polymer ?
#
loop_
_entity_poly.entity_id
_entity_poly.type
_entity_poly.pdbx_seq_one_letter_code
_entity_poly.pdbx_strand_id
1 'polypeptide(L)'
;MFNILSRPPMYDQDAVQPMRDELIAVGFKELLTPEQVDDAINVKDDKTVLVMINSVCGCAAGSARPGVSLALQNDIIPDKLYTGFAGQERDAVDRIRQYINGFPPSSPSVALFKNGELLYFMRRMDIEGFTAEQIANTLVQVFKKYCNAKGPSITPEQFAQVQYAKQCGSKIPLFKG
;
A
#
# COMPACT_ATOMS: atom_id res chain seq x y z
N MET A 1 -0.04 8.96 -22.57
CA MET A 1 -0.16 7.99 -23.67
C MET A 1 -0.45 6.64 -23.06
N PHE A 2 -1.63 6.07 -23.32
CA PHE A 2 -1.91 4.70 -22.91
C PHE A 2 -0.94 3.77 -23.64
N ASN A 3 -0.19 2.97 -22.89
CA ASN A 3 0.62 1.93 -23.46
C ASN A 3 -0.35 0.93 -24.10
N ILE A 4 -0.33 0.77 -25.44
CA ILE A 4 -1.28 -0.05 -26.21
C ILE A 4 -1.26 -1.54 -25.76
N LEU A 5 -0.26 -1.92 -24.96
CA LEU A 5 -0.03 -3.27 -24.45
C LEU A 5 -0.63 -3.57 -23.08
N SER A 6 -1.13 -2.58 -22.32
CA SER A 6 -1.66 -2.80 -20.98
C SER A 6 -3.19 -2.88 -20.94
N ARG A 7 -3.75 -3.76 -20.13
CA ARG A 7 -5.22 -3.91 -19.98
C ARG A 7 -5.85 -2.58 -19.50
N PRO A 8 -7.02 -2.20 -20.03
CA PRO A 8 -7.69 -0.97 -19.62
C PRO A 8 -8.16 -1.02 -18.16
N PRO A 9 -8.21 0.13 -17.47
CA PRO A 9 -8.73 0.23 -16.12
C PRO A 9 -10.24 -0.08 -16.09
N MET A 10 -10.72 -0.62 -14.97
CA MET A 10 -12.13 -0.99 -14.76
C MET A 10 -12.97 0.17 -14.19
N TYR A 11 -12.31 1.16 -13.59
CA TYR A 11 -12.95 2.31 -12.95
C TYR A 11 -12.38 3.61 -13.53
N ASP A 12 -13.18 4.67 -13.43
CA ASP A 12 -12.81 6.03 -13.83
C ASP A 12 -11.59 6.54 -13.04
N GLN A 13 -10.64 7.16 -13.74
CA GLN A 13 -9.37 7.58 -13.14
C GLN A 13 -9.56 8.71 -12.13
N ASP A 14 -10.42 9.68 -12.43
CA ASP A 14 -10.68 10.83 -11.56
C ASP A 14 -11.42 10.39 -10.30
N ALA A 15 -12.35 9.44 -10.43
CA ALA A 15 -13.09 8.88 -9.31
C ALA A 15 -12.20 8.11 -8.31
N VAL A 16 -11.12 7.46 -8.77
CA VAL A 16 -10.20 6.72 -7.87
C VAL A 16 -9.04 7.55 -7.36
N GLN A 17 -8.79 8.75 -7.91
CA GLN A 17 -7.66 9.58 -7.54
C GLN A 17 -7.56 9.85 -6.02
N PRO A 18 -8.65 10.19 -5.31
CA PRO A 18 -8.58 10.38 -3.85
C PRO A 18 -8.09 9.12 -3.10
N MET A 19 -8.41 7.93 -3.61
CA MET A 19 -8.00 6.65 -3.01
C MET A 19 -6.51 6.35 -3.24
N ARG A 20 -5.92 6.90 -4.31
CA ARG A 20 -4.47 6.89 -4.56
C ARG A 20 -3.78 7.88 -3.63
N ASP A 21 -4.31 9.10 -3.58
CA ASP A 21 -3.77 10.21 -2.78
C ASP A 21 -3.66 9.84 -1.30
N GLU A 22 -4.62 9.07 -0.76
CA GLU A 22 -4.55 8.56 0.62
C GLU A 22 -3.27 7.80 0.95
N LEU A 23 -2.73 7.02 0.00
CA LEU A 23 -1.50 6.26 0.20
C LEU A 23 -0.27 7.09 -0.17
N ILE A 24 -0.33 7.85 -1.27
CA ILE A 24 0.78 8.70 -1.71
C ILE A 24 1.12 9.74 -0.62
N ALA A 25 0.11 10.33 0.01
CA ALA A 25 0.28 11.31 1.07
C ALA A 25 1.05 10.79 2.28
N VAL A 26 1.08 9.47 2.51
CA VAL A 26 1.83 8.83 3.61
C VAL A 26 3.11 8.12 3.15
N GLY A 27 3.57 8.41 1.93
CA GLY A 27 4.89 7.99 1.43
C GLY A 27 4.87 6.80 0.46
N PHE A 28 3.71 6.30 0.03
CA PHE A 28 3.66 5.24 -0.98
C PHE A 28 4.01 5.74 -2.38
N LYS A 29 4.72 4.90 -3.14
CA LYS A 29 4.91 5.05 -4.57
C LYS A 29 4.05 4.06 -5.36
N GLU A 30 3.39 4.53 -6.40
CA GLU A 30 2.56 3.67 -7.25
C GLU A 30 3.41 2.78 -8.17
N LEU A 31 2.96 1.54 -8.34
CA LEU A 31 3.47 0.56 -9.28
C LEU A 31 2.48 0.43 -10.43
N LEU A 32 2.83 1.02 -11.57
CA LEU A 32 1.94 1.16 -12.71
C LEU A 32 2.16 0.13 -13.81
N THR A 33 3.33 -0.51 -13.83
CA THR A 33 3.68 -1.52 -14.83
C THR A 33 4.32 -2.75 -14.19
N PRO A 34 4.28 -3.92 -14.85
CA PRO A 34 4.97 -5.13 -14.38
C PRO A 34 6.47 -4.90 -14.13
N GLU A 35 7.14 -4.11 -14.96
CA GLU A 35 8.56 -3.81 -14.82
C GLU A 35 8.83 -3.02 -13.54
N GLN A 36 7.99 -2.04 -13.22
CA GLN A 36 8.11 -1.30 -11.95
C GLN A 36 7.92 -2.21 -10.73
N VAL A 37 7.08 -3.24 -10.84
CA VAL A 37 6.89 -4.25 -9.78
C VAL A 37 8.16 -5.06 -9.58
N ASP A 38 8.79 -5.49 -10.68
CA ASP A 38 10.04 -6.26 -10.62
C ASP A 38 11.18 -5.43 -10.03
N ASP A 39 11.31 -4.18 -10.47
CA ASP A 39 12.29 -3.22 -9.96
C ASP A 39 12.05 -2.82 -8.49
N ALA A 40 10.83 -3.03 -7.97
CA ALA A 40 10.49 -2.76 -6.58
C ALA A 40 10.69 -3.97 -5.67
N ILE A 41 10.24 -5.15 -6.12
CA ILE A 41 10.17 -6.36 -5.29
C ILE A 41 11.42 -7.23 -5.43
N ASN A 42 11.92 -7.43 -6.65
CA ASN A 42 13.03 -8.35 -6.93
C ASN A 42 14.41 -7.69 -6.80
N VAL A 43 14.55 -6.78 -5.85
CA VAL A 43 15.82 -6.13 -5.52
C VAL A 43 16.47 -6.87 -4.36
N LYS A 44 17.77 -7.18 -4.49
CA LYS A 44 18.58 -7.88 -3.48
C LYS A 44 19.48 -6.90 -2.74
N ASP A 45 18.89 -5.96 -2.00
CA ASP A 45 19.58 -4.90 -1.26
C ASP A 45 19.33 -4.94 0.25
N ASP A 46 18.82 -6.07 0.76
CA ASP A 46 18.49 -6.30 2.17
C ASP A 46 17.48 -5.32 2.80
N LYS A 47 16.79 -4.53 1.97
CA LYS A 47 15.71 -3.64 2.39
C LYS A 47 14.36 -4.35 2.39
N THR A 48 13.50 -3.98 3.33
CA THR A 48 12.12 -4.46 3.35
C THR A 48 11.22 -3.62 2.47
N VAL A 49 10.31 -4.28 1.77
CA VAL A 49 9.42 -3.68 0.78
C VAL A 49 7.99 -3.97 1.17
N LEU A 50 7.25 -2.94 1.59
CA LEU A 50 5.82 -3.05 1.86
C LEU A 50 5.06 -2.75 0.58
N VAL A 51 4.21 -3.69 0.16
CA VAL A 51 3.33 -3.53 -0.99
C VAL A 51 1.88 -3.63 -0.52
N MET A 52 1.12 -2.54 -0.69
CA MET A 52 -0.32 -2.56 -0.51
C MET A 52 -1.01 -2.75 -1.87
N ILE A 53 -1.77 -3.84 -2.02
CA ILE A 53 -2.71 -4.00 -3.13
C ILE A 53 -3.99 -3.24 -2.74
N ASN A 54 -4.10 -1.99 -3.22
CA ASN A 54 -5.23 -1.09 -2.98
C ASN A 54 -6.48 -1.53 -3.78
N SER A 55 -7.64 -1.02 -3.42
CA SER A 55 -8.93 -1.36 -4.03
C SER A 55 -9.97 -0.26 -3.79
N VAL A 56 -11.00 -0.23 -4.65
CA VAL A 56 -12.21 0.60 -4.45
C VAL A 56 -13.16 0.05 -3.38
N CYS A 57 -12.92 -1.17 -2.87
CA CYS A 57 -13.81 -1.81 -1.91
C CYS A 57 -13.92 -1.02 -0.59
N GLY A 58 -15.11 -1.05 0.06
CA GLY A 58 -15.36 -0.34 1.31
C GLY A 58 -14.39 -0.70 2.45
N CYS A 59 -13.96 -1.96 2.55
CA CYS A 59 -12.95 -2.36 3.54
C CYS A 59 -11.56 -1.78 3.26
N ALA A 60 -11.25 -1.38 2.02
CA ALA A 60 -10.03 -0.66 1.70
C ALA A 60 -10.07 0.77 2.25
N ALA A 61 -11.21 1.46 2.07
CA ALA A 61 -11.42 2.82 2.53
C ALA A 61 -11.56 2.92 4.06
N GLY A 62 -12.35 2.03 4.68
CA GLY A 62 -12.65 2.09 6.11
C GLY A 62 -11.56 1.49 7.01
N SER A 63 -10.79 0.52 6.51
CA SER A 63 -9.88 -0.27 7.35
C SER A 63 -8.47 -0.36 6.79
N ALA A 64 -8.28 -0.83 5.55
CA ALA A 64 -6.95 -1.16 5.05
C ALA A 64 -6.03 0.06 4.87
N ARG A 65 -6.47 1.09 4.11
CA ARG A 65 -5.65 2.30 3.90
C ARG A 65 -5.41 3.02 5.22
N PRO A 66 -6.44 3.31 6.05
CA PRO A 66 -6.21 3.93 7.35
C PRO A 66 -5.28 3.11 8.26
N GLY A 67 -5.43 1.78 8.30
CA GLY A 67 -4.62 0.91 9.15
C GLY A 67 -3.15 0.85 8.73
N VAL A 68 -2.88 0.78 7.42
CA VAL A 68 -1.50 0.86 6.89
C VAL A 68 -0.91 2.25 7.15
N SER A 69 -1.66 3.32 6.88
CA SER A 69 -1.21 4.69 7.16
C SER A 69 -0.83 4.89 8.63
N LEU A 70 -1.66 4.40 9.56
CA LEU A 70 -1.38 4.45 11.00
C LEU A 70 -0.14 3.63 11.38
N ALA A 71 0.00 2.41 10.84
CA ALA A 71 1.15 1.55 11.12
C ALA A 71 2.48 2.22 10.76
N LEU A 72 2.50 3.00 9.67
CA LEU A 72 3.69 3.70 9.20
C LEU A 72 4.09 4.91 10.06
N GLN A 73 3.31 5.28 11.07
CA GLN A 73 3.68 6.37 12.00
C GLN A 73 4.38 5.88 13.26
N ASN A 74 4.84 4.63 13.25
CA ASN A 74 5.62 4.03 14.33
C ASN A 74 7.13 4.21 14.10
N ASP A 75 7.92 3.95 15.14
CA ASP A 75 9.38 4.14 15.12
C ASP A 75 10.11 3.19 14.15
N ILE A 76 9.57 1.99 13.94
CA ILE A 76 10.14 0.97 13.03
C ILE A 76 9.13 0.70 11.93
N ILE A 77 9.55 0.95 10.69
CA ILE A 77 8.72 0.79 9.49
C ILE A 77 9.52 0.09 8.37
N PRO A 78 8.85 -0.34 7.28
CA PRO A 78 9.53 -0.87 6.10
C PRO A 78 10.38 0.18 5.36
N ASP A 79 11.47 -0.25 4.72
CA ASP A 79 12.39 0.65 4.00
C ASP A 79 11.77 1.28 2.75
N LYS A 80 10.92 0.54 2.03
CA LYS A 80 10.27 1.00 0.79
C LYS A 80 8.77 0.74 0.84
N LEU A 81 7.99 1.71 0.37
CA LEU A 81 6.54 1.69 0.39
C LEU A 81 5.99 1.78 -1.03
N TYR A 82 5.28 0.74 -1.47
CA TYR A 82 4.70 0.67 -2.80
C TYR A 82 3.24 0.25 -2.80
N THR A 83 2.50 0.67 -3.81
CA THR A 83 1.10 0.27 -3.97
C THR A 83 0.77 -0.05 -5.41
N GLY A 84 -0.01 -1.12 -5.60
CA GLY A 84 -0.69 -1.41 -6.87
C GLY A 84 -2.20 -1.34 -6.67
N PHE A 85 -2.94 -0.83 -7.65
CA PHE A 85 -4.38 -0.60 -7.50
C PHE A 85 -5.19 -1.66 -8.26
N ALA A 86 -5.84 -2.56 -7.51
CA ALA A 86 -6.65 -3.64 -8.08
C ALA A 86 -7.82 -3.09 -8.90
N GLY A 87 -7.90 -3.51 -10.16
CA GLY A 87 -8.90 -3.02 -11.13
C GLY A 87 -8.49 -1.75 -11.87
N GLN A 88 -7.29 -1.22 -11.65
CA GLN A 88 -6.74 -0.09 -12.41
C GLN A 88 -5.50 -0.55 -13.18
N GLU A 89 -4.34 -0.63 -12.52
CA GLU A 89 -3.09 -1.12 -13.10
C GLU A 89 -3.04 -2.64 -13.05
N ARG A 90 -3.95 -3.27 -13.80
CA ARG A 90 -4.24 -4.71 -13.69
C ARG A 90 -3.00 -5.57 -13.93
N ASP A 91 -2.16 -5.21 -14.91
CA ASP A 91 -0.95 -5.98 -15.23
C ASP A 91 0.10 -5.88 -14.13
N ALA A 92 0.26 -4.69 -13.53
CA ALA A 92 1.12 -4.52 -12.36
C ALA A 92 0.60 -5.32 -11.15
N VAL A 93 -0.71 -5.28 -10.87
CA VAL A 93 -1.30 -6.05 -9.77
C VAL A 93 -1.17 -7.55 -9.97
N ASP A 94 -1.37 -8.05 -11.18
CA ASP A 94 -1.17 -9.47 -11.48
C ASP A 94 0.31 -9.85 -11.34
N ARG A 95 1.24 -8.96 -11.70
CA ARG A 95 2.67 -9.18 -11.43
C ARG A 95 2.99 -9.21 -9.94
N ILE A 96 2.43 -8.32 -9.12
CA ILE A 96 2.58 -8.35 -7.65
C ILE A 96 2.10 -9.70 -7.10
N ARG A 97 0.94 -10.19 -7.57
CA ARG A 97 0.36 -11.46 -7.13
C ARG A 97 1.23 -12.67 -7.46
N GLN A 98 2.01 -12.65 -8.53
CA GLN A 98 2.97 -13.72 -8.85
C GLN A 98 4.11 -13.82 -7.82
N TYR A 99 4.43 -12.74 -7.09
CA TYR A 99 5.36 -12.81 -5.95
C TYR A 99 4.69 -13.33 -4.67
N ILE A 100 3.35 -13.32 -4.61
CA ILE A 100 2.57 -13.77 -3.45
C ILE A 100 2.11 -15.22 -3.69
N ASN A 101 3.08 -16.14 -3.68
CA ASN A 101 2.82 -17.56 -3.92
C ASN A 101 2.07 -18.22 -2.75
N GLY A 102 1.20 -19.19 -3.05
CA GLY A 102 0.50 -20.00 -2.05
C GLY A 102 -0.76 -19.39 -1.46
N PHE A 103 -1.21 -18.22 -1.95
CA PHE A 103 -2.43 -17.56 -1.49
C PHE A 103 -3.38 -17.24 -2.65
N PRO A 104 -4.71 -17.35 -2.43
CA PRO A 104 -5.66 -16.90 -3.43
C PRO A 104 -5.57 -15.37 -3.61
N PRO A 105 -5.66 -14.86 -4.87
CA PRO A 105 -5.71 -13.43 -5.12
C PRO A 105 -6.86 -12.76 -4.36
N SER A 106 -6.56 -11.68 -3.62
CA SER A 106 -7.58 -10.88 -2.93
C SER A 106 -7.20 -9.39 -2.95
N SER A 107 -8.18 -8.53 -2.64
CA SER A 107 -7.97 -7.09 -2.47
C SER A 107 -9.07 -6.49 -1.58
N PRO A 108 -8.75 -5.54 -0.68
CA PRO A 108 -7.40 -5.07 -0.36
C PRO A 108 -6.56 -6.15 0.34
N SER A 109 -5.24 -6.05 0.23
CA SER A 109 -4.29 -6.92 0.94
C SER A 109 -2.91 -6.24 1.06
N VAL A 110 -2.08 -6.68 2.01
CA VAL A 110 -0.76 -6.08 2.28
C VAL A 110 0.30 -7.17 2.33
N ALA A 111 1.40 -7.01 1.58
CA ALA A 111 2.51 -7.93 1.53
C ALA A 111 3.80 -7.24 1.97
N LEU A 112 4.62 -7.94 2.76
CA LEU A 112 5.97 -7.50 3.11
C LEU A 112 6.97 -8.45 2.46
N PHE A 113 7.89 -7.88 1.68
CA PHE A 113 8.96 -8.61 1.03
C PHE A 113 10.33 -8.20 1.56
N LYS A 114 11.31 -9.06 1.37
CA LYS A 114 12.74 -8.73 1.48
C LYS A 114 13.50 -9.60 0.49
N ASN A 115 14.42 -9.00 -0.26
CA ASN A 115 15.21 -9.72 -1.26
C ASN A 115 14.34 -10.57 -2.20
N GLY A 116 13.21 -10.05 -2.71
CA GLY A 116 12.28 -10.79 -3.57
C GLY A 116 11.51 -11.93 -2.91
N GLU A 117 11.68 -12.19 -1.61
CA GLU A 117 10.96 -13.21 -0.87
C GLU A 117 9.83 -12.61 -0.04
N LEU A 118 8.70 -13.32 0.02
CA LEU A 118 7.54 -12.93 0.83
C LEU A 118 7.77 -13.29 2.30
N LEU A 119 7.88 -12.27 3.16
CA LEU A 119 8.06 -12.45 4.60
C LEU A 119 6.73 -12.53 5.37
N TYR A 120 5.74 -11.79 4.90
CA TYR A 120 4.42 -11.72 5.53
C TYR A 120 3.36 -11.31 4.51
N PHE A 121 2.15 -11.84 4.67
CA PHE A 121 1.00 -11.48 3.87
C PHE A 121 -0.27 -11.36 4.72
N MET A 122 -0.85 -10.17 4.73
CA MET A 122 -2.17 -9.89 5.30
C MET A 122 -3.21 -9.96 4.19
N ARG A 123 -4.07 -10.97 4.26
CA ARG A 123 -5.09 -11.24 3.24
C ARG A 123 -6.31 -10.36 3.48
N ARG A 124 -7.20 -10.28 2.50
CA ARG A 124 -8.50 -9.60 2.67
C ARG A 124 -9.27 -10.10 3.90
N MET A 125 -9.29 -11.40 4.16
CA MET A 125 -9.99 -11.98 5.32
C MET A 125 -9.41 -11.57 6.68
N ASP A 126 -8.16 -11.09 6.69
CA ASP A 126 -7.48 -10.57 7.89
C ASP A 126 -7.71 -9.04 8.03
N ILE A 127 -8.39 -8.41 7.06
CA ILE A 127 -8.73 -6.98 7.00
C ILE A 127 -10.24 -6.78 7.18
N GLU A 128 -11.04 -7.61 6.52
CA GLU A 128 -12.49 -7.54 6.53
C GLU A 128 -13.04 -7.84 7.93
N GLY A 129 -13.83 -6.92 8.47
CA GLY A 129 -14.34 -7.00 9.84
C GLY A 129 -13.40 -6.45 10.92
N PHE A 130 -12.18 -6.01 10.58
CA PHE A 130 -11.23 -5.41 11.51
C PHE A 130 -11.20 -3.89 11.39
N THR A 131 -10.91 -3.22 12.50
CA THR A 131 -10.71 -1.77 12.53
C THR A 131 -9.33 -1.38 12.00
N ALA A 132 -9.18 -0.11 11.60
CA ALA A 132 -7.90 0.45 11.20
C ALA A 132 -6.81 0.26 12.28
N GLU A 133 -7.16 0.45 13.55
CA GLU A 133 -6.23 0.28 14.67
C GLU A 133 -5.79 -1.17 14.85
N GLN A 134 -6.70 -2.14 14.71
CA GLN A 134 -6.36 -3.56 14.78
C GLN A 134 -5.41 -3.98 13.66
N ILE A 135 -5.67 -3.51 12.44
CA ILE A 135 -4.78 -3.70 11.28
C ILE A 135 -3.42 -3.06 11.55
N ALA A 136 -3.41 -1.82 12.02
CA ALA A 136 -2.18 -1.08 12.33
C ALA A 136 -1.33 -1.82 13.37
N ASN A 137 -1.95 -2.24 14.48
CA ASN A 137 -1.28 -3.00 15.53
C ASN A 137 -0.67 -4.29 15.00
N THR A 138 -1.39 -5.02 14.14
CA THR A 138 -0.88 -6.25 13.51
C THR A 138 0.35 -5.95 12.66
N LEU A 139 0.29 -4.92 11.80
CA LEU A 139 1.40 -4.53 10.93
C LEU A 139 2.61 -4.03 11.74
N VAL A 140 2.40 -3.30 12.83
CA VAL A 140 3.49 -2.84 13.70
C VAL A 140 4.24 -4.03 14.31
N GLN A 141 3.55 -5.11 14.71
CA GLN A 141 4.23 -6.31 15.19
C GLN A 141 5.06 -6.98 14.09
N VAL A 142 4.55 -7.00 12.85
CA VAL A 142 5.29 -7.50 11.69
C VAL A 142 6.51 -6.63 11.39
N PHE A 143 6.38 -5.29 11.47
CA PHE A 143 7.48 -4.36 11.25
C PHE A 143 8.57 -4.55 12.29
N LYS A 144 8.21 -4.65 13.57
CA LYS A 144 9.17 -4.94 14.66
C LYS A 144 9.93 -6.24 14.47
N LYS A 145 9.32 -7.24 13.81
CA LYS A 145 9.95 -8.54 13.55
C LYS A 145 10.93 -8.52 12.38
N TYR A 146 10.63 -7.76 11.32
CA TYR A 146 11.33 -7.90 10.03
C TYR A 146 12.04 -6.63 9.53
N CYS A 147 11.68 -5.46 10.04
CA CYS A 147 12.15 -4.16 9.54
C CYS A 147 13.12 -3.50 10.52
N ASN A 148 13.96 -2.60 9.99
CA ASN A 148 14.92 -1.82 10.76
C ASN A 148 14.93 -0.32 10.42
N ALA A 149 14.19 0.11 9.41
CA ALA A 149 14.14 1.52 9.03
C ALA A 149 13.37 2.33 10.07
N LYS A 150 13.85 3.56 10.32
CA LYS A 150 13.21 4.48 11.24
C LYS A 150 12.05 5.17 10.57
N GLY A 151 10.88 5.14 11.23
CA GLY A 151 9.75 5.98 10.90
C GLY A 151 9.77 7.31 11.67
N PRO A 152 8.66 8.06 11.63
CA PRO A 152 7.46 7.81 10.83
C PRO A 152 7.71 8.03 9.32
N SER A 153 6.81 7.54 8.45
CA SER A 153 6.93 7.75 6.99
C SER A 153 6.76 9.21 6.56
N ILE A 154 6.06 10.01 7.36
CA ILE A 154 5.86 11.46 7.21
C ILE A 154 5.81 12.09 8.61
N THR A 155 5.95 13.41 8.74
CA THR A 155 5.94 14.03 10.08
C THR A 155 4.54 13.95 10.73
N PRO A 156 4.44 13.99 12.07
CA PRO A 156 3.15 14.01 12.76
C PRO A 156 2.23 15.16 12.29
N GLU A 157 2.80 16.32 11.96
CA GLU A 157 2.06 17.48 11.45
C GLU A 157 1.49 17.21 10.05
N GLN A 158 2.30 16.62 9.16
CA GLN A 158 1.85 16.22 7.83
C GLN A 158 0.73 15.18 7.93
N PHE A 159 0.89 14.19 8.82
CA PHE A 159 -0.14 13.18 9.03
C PHE A 159 -1.44 13.77 9.57
N ALA A 160 -1.37 14.69 10.53
CA ALA A 160 -2.54 15.40 11.03
C ALA A 160 -3.29 16.15 9.92
N GLN A 161 -2.56 16.76 8.97
CA GLN A 161 -3.17 17.41 7.80
C GLN A 161 -3.86 16.41 6.87
N VAL A 162 -3.28 15.23 6.64
CA VAL A 162 -3.95 14.15 5.87
C VAL A 162 -5.25 13.75 6.55
N GLN A 163 -5.22 13.50 7.86
CA GLN A 163 -6.40 13.08 8.62
C GLN A 163 -7.49 14.14 8.62
N TYR A 164 -7.11 15.40 8.81
CA TYR A 164 -8.04 16.53 8.74
C TYR A 164 -8.71 16.63 7.36
N ALA A 165 -7.92 16.54 6.28
CA ALA A 165 -8.47 16.58 4.92
C ALA A 165 -9.47 15.44 4.66
N LYS A 166 -9.14 14.22 5.12
CA LYS A 166 -10.05 13.07 5.05
C LYS A 166 -11.36 13.30 5.82
N GLN A 167 -11.27 13.84 7.04
CA GLN A 167 -12.43 14.11 7.88
C GLN A 167 -13.34 15.19 7.28
N CYS A 168 -12.76 16.22 6.68
CA CYS A 168 -13.51 17.32 6.06
C CYS A 168 -13.97 17.02 4.63
N GLY A 169 -13.63 15.85 4.07
CA GLY A 169 -13.92 15.50 2.67
C GLY A 169 -13.22 16.44 1.67
N SER A 170 -12.12 17.06 2.06
CA SER A 170 -11.36 17.99 1.24
C SER A 170 -10.21 17.29 0.52
N LYS A 171 -9.56 18.00 -0.41
CA LYS A 171 -8.44 17.45 -1.17
C LYS A 171 -7.27 17.11 -0.24
N ILE A 172 -6.79 15.87 -0.32
CA ILE A 172 -5.67 15.40 0.49
C ILE A 172 -4.39 16.12 0.06
N PRO A 173 -3.64 16.74 0.99
CA PRO A 173 -2.34 17.32 0.67
C PRO A 173 -1.34 16.22 0.34
N LEU A 174 -0.60 16.39 -0.75
CA LEU A 174 0.49 15.49 -1.13
C LEU A 174 1.81 16.14 -0.73
N PHE A 175 2.52 15.50 0.19
CA PHE A 175 3.84 15.95 0.62
C PHE A 175 4.89 15.34 -0.32
N LYS A 176 5.62 16.19 -1.03
CA LYS A 176 6.81 15.74 -1.75
C LYS A 176 7.92 15.56 -0.72
N GLY A 177 8.43 14.33 -0.61
CA GLY A 177 9.68 14.04 0.10
C GLY A 177 10.87 14.68 -0.61
#